data_AF-A0ABC8JCK0-F1
#
_entry.id   AF-A0ABC8JCK0-F1
#
_cell.length_a   1.000
_cell.length_b   1.000
_cell.length_c   1.000
_cell.angle_alpha   90.00
_cell.angle_beta   90.00
_cell.angle_gamma   90.00
#
_symmetry.space_group_name_H-M   'P 1'
#
loop_
_entity.id
_entity.type
_entity.pdbx_description
1 polymer ?
#
loop_
_entity_poly.entity_id
_entity_poly.type
_entity_poly.pdbx_seq_one_letter_code
_entity_poly.pdbx_strand_id
1 'polypeptide(L)'
;MEVKLWNDKREREMYKNFAELFAIIKATEKLEKAYIRDLITPSDYESECNKLILHFKTLKDTVPSIQRFSDTYKLDCPSALYRLVTSDVPATVEHRATVAASTSNSI
;
A
#
# COMPACT_ATOMS: atom_id res chain seq x y z
N MET A 1 -6.60 32.12 15.75
CA MET A 1 -5.35 32.14 14.97
C MET A 1 -5.39 30.94 14.04
N GLU A 2 -5.33 31.15 12.74
CA GLU A 2 -5.33 30.05 11.75
C GLU A 2 -3.88 29.70 11.39
N VAL A 3 -3.59 28.41 11.26
CA VAL A 3 -2.27 27.90 10.88
C VAL A 3 -2.37 27.30 9.48
N LYS A 4 -1.46 27.68 8.59
CA LYS A 4 -1.39 27.15 7.23
C LYS A 4 -0.58 25.86 7.21
N LEU A 5 -1.02 24.87 6.44
CA LEU A 5 -0.29 23.63 6.25
C LEU A 5 1.00 23.82 5.44
N TRP A 6 1.06 24.81 4.55
CA TRP A 6 2.22 25.14 3.75
C TRP A 6 2.36 26.66 3.56
N ASN A 7 3.59 27.10 3.27
CA ASN A 7 3.95 28.50 3.07
C ASN A 7 4.33 28.83 1.62
N ASP A 8 4.70 27.82 0.82
CA ASP A 8 5.06 28.01 -0.59
C ASP A 8 4.57 26.88 -1.51
N LYS A 9 4.83 27.02 -2.82
CA LYS A 9 4.39 26.06 -3.84
C LYS A 9 5.11 24.71 -3.73
N ARG A 10 6.37 24.69 -3.32
CA ARG A 10 7.17 23.46 -3.18
C ARG A 10 6.68 22.64 -1.98
N GLU A 11 6.47 23.29 -0.84
CA GLU A 11 5.92 22.67 0.36
C GLU A 11 4.50 22.15 0.11
N ARG A 12 3.67 22.92 -0.63
CA ARG A 12 2.35 22.44 -1.04
C ARG A 12 2.42 21.16 -1.87
N GLU A 13 3.35 21.07 -2.82
CA GLU A 13 3.51 19.88 -3.65
C GLU A 13 4.01 18.67 -2.85
N MET A 14 4.93 18.90 -1.91
CA MET A 14 5.35 17.88 -0.95
C MET A 14 4.16 17.31 -0.17
N TYR A 15 3.29 18.16 0.38
CA TYR A 15 2.10 17.70 1.11
C TYR A 15 1.07 17.01 0.23
N LYS A 16 0.97 17.35 -1.07
CA LYS A 16 0.13 16.58 -1.99
C LYS A 16 0.66 15.16 -2.18
N ASN A 17 1.96 14.99 -2.37
CA ASN A 17 2.57 13.67 -2.47
C ASN A 17 2.36 12.86 -1.19
N PHE A 18 2.47 13.50 -0.02
CA PHE A 18 2.19 12.86 1.26
C PHE A 18 0.71 12.46 1.38
N ALA A 19 -0.21 13.32 0.98
CA ALA A 19 -1.64 13.02 0.98
C ALA A 19 -1.96 11.83 0.07
N GLU A 20 -1.34 11.77 -1.12
CA GLU A 20 -1.53 10.67 -2.06
C GLU A 20 -0.96 9.36 -1.52
N LEU A 21 0.28 9.39 -0.98
CA LEU A 21 0.89 8.21 -0.36
C LEU A 21 0.05 7.69 0.82
N PHE A 22 -0.46 8.59 1.67
CA PHE A 22 -1.37 8.26 2.76
C PHE A 22 -2.66 7.60 2.25
N ALA A 23 -3.25 8.17 1.20
CA ALA A 23 -4.48 7.66 0.60
C ALA A 23 -4.29 6.26 0.03
N ILE A 24 -3.19 6.00 -0.69
CA ILE A 24 -2.86 4.68 -1.24
C ILE A 24 -2.74 3.65 -0.11
N ILE A 25 -1.97 3.94 0.95
CA ILE A 25 -1.79 3.00 2.06
C ILE A 25 -3.13 2.69 2.74
N LYS A 26 -3.98 3.71 2.98
CA LYS A 26 -5.32 3.49 3.55
C LYS A 26 -6.25 2.73 2.61
N ALA A 27 -6.21 3.01 1.31
CA ALA A 27 -7.00 2.32 0.31
C ALA A 27 -6.62 0.84 0.24
N THR A 28 -5.32 0.52 0.20
CA THR A 28 -4.83 -0.86 0.22
C THR A 28 -5.28 -1.59 1.48
N GLU A 29 -5.22 -0.94 2.65
CA GLU A 29 -5.68 -1.56 3.91
C GLU A 29 -7.17 -1.91 3.88
N LYS A 30 -7.99 -1.05 3.26
CA LYS A 30 -9.42 -1.31 3.08
C LYS A 30 -9.67 -2.40 2.05
N LEU A 31 -8.90 -2.43 0.97
CA LEU A 31 -8.97 -3.46 -0.07
C LEU A 31 -8.63 -4.84 0.50
N GLU A 32 -7.54 -4.96 1.26
CA GLU A 32 -7.14 -6.20 1.96
C GLU A 32 -8.27 -6.67 2.90
N LYS A 33 -8.84 -5.76 3.70
CA LYS A 33 -9.96 -6.09 4.60
C LYS A 33 -11.23 -6.48 3.87
N ALA A 34 -11.51 -5.91 2.71
CA ALA A 34 -12.66 -6.26 1.89
C ALA A 34 -12.50 -7.66 1.31
N TYR A 35 -11.30 -7.99 0.81
CA TYR A 35 -10.98 -9.30 0.30
C TYR A 35 -11.04 -10.39 1.39
N ILE A 36 -10.43 -10.15 2.56
CA ILE A 36 -10.46 -11.08 3.71
C ILE A 36 -11.89 -11.37 4.20
N ARG A 37 -12.82 -10.44 3.99
CA ARG A 37 -14.23 -10.57 4.36
C ARG A 37 -15.11 -11.10 3.23
N ASP A 38 -14.51 -11.59 2.15
CA ASP A 38 -15.18 -12.12 0.96
C ASP A 38 -16.18 -11.13 0.33
N LEU A 39 -15.91 -9.82 0.43
CA LEU A 39 -16.77 -8.78 -0.14
C LEU A 39 -16.51 -8.49 -1.62
N ILE A 40 -15.36 -8.95 -2.13
CA ILE A 40 -14.92 -8.75 -3.51
C ILE A 40 -14.31 -10.03 -4.05
N THR A 41 -14.36 -10.21 -5.37
CA THR A 41 -13.81 -11.41 -6.00
C THR A 41 -12.28 -11.40 -6.01
N PRO A 42 -11.61 -12.56 -6.10
CA PRO A 42 -10.16 -12.61 -6.26
C PRO A 42 -9.65 -11.84 -7.49
N SER A 43 -10.39 -11.85 -8.59
CA SER A 43 -10.00 -11.14 -9.83
C SER A 43 -10.04 -9.62 -9.64
N ASP A 44 -11.10 -9.11 -9.00
CA ASP A 44 -11.23 -7.67 -8.75
C ASP A 44 -10.18 -7.20 -7.74
N TYR A 45 -9.95 -7.99 -6.68
CA TYR A 45 -8.89 -7.74 -5.72
C TYR A 45 -7.51 -7.68 -6.39
N GLU A 46 -7.15 -8.67 -7.22
CA GLU A 46 -5.85 -8.69 -7.90
C GLU A 46 -5.68 -7.47 -8.82
N SER A 47 -6.72 -7.13 -9.59
CA SER A 47 -6.69 -5.98 -10.50
C SER A 47 -6.46 -4.67 -9.75
N GLU A 48 -7.25 -4.39 -8.71
CA GLU A 48 -7.15 -3.14 -7.94
C GLU A 48 -5.89 -3.08 -7.07
N CYS A 49 -5.47 -4.21 -6.50
CA CYS A 49 -4.24 -4.27 -5.69
C CYS A 49 -3.01 -3.97 -6.54
N ASN A 50 -2.94 -4.48 -7.77
CA ASN A 50 -1.84 -4.20 -8.68
C ASN A 50 -1.76 -2.71 -9.06
N LYS A 51 -2.91 -2.05 -9.28
CA LYS A 51 -2.95 -0.60 -9.54
C LYS A 51 -2.40 0.20 -8.36
N LEU A 52 -2.81 -0.15 -7.13
CA LEU A 52 -2.33 0.50 -5.91
C LEU A 52 -0.83 0.28 -5.68
N ILE A 53 -0.33 -0.94 -5.90
CA ILE A 53 1.11 -1.24 -5.82
C ILE A 53 1.90 -0.42 -6.83
N LEU A 54 1.45 -0.35 -8.08
CA LEU A 54 2.13 0.43 -9.12
C LEU A 54 2.17 1.92 -8.75
N HIS A 55 1.05 2.47 -8.27
CA HIS A 55 0.99 3.87 -7.85
C HIS A 55 1.86 4.14 -6.61
N PHE A 56 1.89 3.21 -5.65
CA PHE A 56 2.78 3.30 -4.50
C PHE A 56 4.26 3.38 -4.92
N LYS A 57 4.69 2.57 -5.89
CA LYS A 57 6.06 2.58 -6.40
C LYS A 57 6.49 3.92 -6.98
N THR A 58 5.57 4.68 -7.59
CA THR A 58 5.91 6.01 -8.14
C THR A 58 6.06 7.08 -7.06
N LEU A 59 5.55 6.84 -5.85
CA LEU A 59 5.51 7.83 -4.76
C LEU A 59 6.39 7.46 -3.56
N LYS A 60 6.78 6.20 -3.39
CA LYS A 60 7.49 5.75 -2.18
C LYS A 60 8.81 6.50 -1.93
N ASP A 61 9.48 6.94 -3.00
CA ASP A 61 10.77 7.65 -2.93
C ASP A 61 10.59 9.16 -2.66
N THR A 62 9.35 9.65 -2.57
CA THR A 62 9.04 11.03 -2.13
C THR A 62 9.26 11.24 -0.63
N VAL A 63 9.40 10.14 0.13
CA VAL A 63 9.70 10.13 1.56
C VAL A 63 10.96 9.28 1.82
N PRO A 64 11.79 9.63 2.82
CA PRO A 64 13.01 8.88 3.10
C PRO A 64 12.73 7.50 3.73
N SER A 65 11.55 7.31 4.33
CA SER A 65 11.18 6.06 4.99
C SER A 65 9.66 5.95 5.12
N ILE A 66 9.10 4.88 4.56
CA ILE A 66 7.67 4.53 4.68
C ILE A 66 7.32 4.22 6.13
N GLN A 67 8.23 3.58 6.88
CA GLN A 67 8.01 3.30 8.30
C GLN A 67 7.86 4.62 9.10
N ARG A 68 8.82 5.55 8.96
CA ARG A 68 8.73 6.84 9.65
C ARG A 68 7.52 7.65 9.22
N PHE A 69 7.17 7.61 7.93
CA PHE A 69 5.96 8.25 7.42
C PHE A 69 4.71 7.68 8.10
N SER A 70 4.62 6.36 8.21
CA SER A 70 3.51 5.65 8.84
C SER A 70 3.38 6.00 10.32
N ASP A 71 4.50 6.04 11.04
CA ASP A 71 4.52 6.43 12.46
C ASP A 71 4.11 7.89 12.64
N THR A 72 4.63 8.79 11.80
CA THR A 72 4.34 10.24 11.84
C THR A 72 2.85 10.53 11.63
N TYR A 73 2.23 9.87 10.66
CA TYR A 73 0.82 10.06 10.31
C TYR A 73 -0.11 9.03 10.94
N LYS A 74 0.39 8.22 11.89
CA LYS A 74 -0.38 7.24 12.66
C LYS A 74 -1.16 6.25 11.78
N LEU A 75 -0.50 5.74 10.74
CA LEU A 75 -1.06 4.74 9.82
C LEU A 75 -1.05 3.36 10.47
N ASP A 76 -2.14 3.03 11.16
CA ASP A 76 -2.45 1.65 11.54
C ASP A 76 -3.00 0.87 10.32
N CYS A 77 -2.07 0.41 9.48
CA CYS A 77 -2.35 -0.31 8.23
C CYS A 77 -1.37 -1.49 8.02
N PRO A 78 -1.33 -2.49 8.92
CA PRO A 78 -0.34 -3.56 8.87
C PRO A 78 -0.43 -4.41 7.60
N SER A 79 -1.64 -4.70 7.10
CA SER A 79 -1.84 -5.50 5.89
C SER A 79 -1.37 -4.74 4.65
N ALA A 80 -1.69 -3.44 4.56
CA ALA A 80 -1.21 -2.60 3.47
C ALA A 80 0.31 -2.46 3.47
N LEU A 81 0.94 -2.26 4.63
CA LEU A 81 2.39 -2.10 4.72
C LEU A 81 3.10 -3.38 4.30
N TYR A 82 2.63 -4.55 4.75
CA TYR A 82 3.15 -5.82 4.26
C TYR A 82 2.99 -5.95 2.74
N ARG A 83 1.79 -5.66 2.22
CA ARG A 83 1.50 -5.77 0.78
C ARG A 83 2.38 -4.85 -0.06
N LEU A 84 2.48 -3.58 0.30
CA LEU A 84 3.15 -2.53 -0.49
C LEU A 84 4.67 -2.52 -0.32
N VAL A 85 5.19 -2.85 0.87
CA VAL A 85 6.61 -2.71 1.20
C VAL A 85 7.35 -4.05 1.15
N THR A 86 6.70 -5.14 1.59
CA THR A 86 7.36 -6.44 1.75
C THR A 86 7.07 -7.38 0.58
N SER A 87 5.80 -7.59 0.25
CA SER A 87 5.38 -8.60 -0.73
C SER A 87 5.43 -8.09 -2.16
N ASP A 88 4.99 -6.84 -2.39
CA ASP A 88 4.97 -6.16 -3.69
C ASP A 88 4.13 -6.87 -4.78
N VAL A 89 3.32 -7.85 -4.39
CA VAL A 89 2.36 -8.58 -5.23
C VAL A 89 1.07 -8.83 -4.43
N PRO A 90 -0.11 -9.02 -5.04
CA PRO A 90 -1.35 -9.36 -4.31
C PRO A 90 -1.25 -10.66 -3.50
N ALA A 91 -2.07 -10.78 -2.43
CA ALA A 91 -2.04 -11.93 -1.50
C ALA A 91 -2.23 -13.27 -2.18
N THR A 92 -3.13 -13.30 -3.16
CA THR A 92 -3.46 -14.48 -3.95
C THR A 92 -2.31 -14.93 -4.84
N VAL A 93 -1.56 -13.98 -5.41
CA VAL A 93 -0.36 -14.26 -6.21
C VAL A 93 0.74 -14.84 -5.33
N GLU A 94 0.99 -14.20 -4.19
CA GLU A 94 1.95 -14.66 -3.18
C GLU A 94 1.64 -16.08 -2.70
N HIS A 95 0.38 -16.34 -2.32
CA HIS A 95 -0.05 -17.66 -1.86
C HIS A 95 0.12 -18.73 -2.94
N ARG A 96 -0.27 -18.44 -4.20
CA ARG A 96 -0.05 -19.37 -5.32
C ARG A 96 1.43 -19.72 -5.51
N ALA A 97 2.31 -18.72 -5.40
CA ALA A 97 3.76 -18.94 -5.51
C ALA A 97 4.30 -19.83 -4.36
N THR A 98 3.85 -19.60 -3.13
CA THR A 98 4.24 -20.44 -1.98
C THR A 98 3.77 -21.89 -2.15
N VAL A 99 2.51 -22.10 -2.57
CA VAL A 99 1.98 -23.45 -2.81
C VAL A 99 2.77 -24.15 -3.91
N ALA A 100 3.04 -23.48 -5.04
CA ALA A 100 3.83 -24.05 -6.13
C ALA A 100 5.23 -24.48 -5.67
N ALA A 101 5.92 -23.64 -4.89
CA ALA A 101 7.25 -23.97 -4.37
C ALA A 101 7.24 -25.18 -3.42
N SER A 102 6.19 -25.33 -2.61
CA SER A 102 6.05 -26.48 -1.71
C SER A 102 5.85 -27.81 -2.45
N THR A 103 5.12 -27.79 -3.58
CA THR A 103 4.91 -28.98 -4.41
C THR A 103 6.21 -29.41 -5.10
N SER A 104 7.06 -28.48 -5.52
CA SER A 104 8.35 -28.78 -6.16
C SER A 104 9.36 -29.46 -5.23
N ASN A 105 9.31 -29.21 -3.92
CA ASN A 105 10.24 -29.78 -2.94
C ASN A 105 9.83 -31.19 -2.45
N SER A 106 8.66 -31.68 -2.86
CA SER A 106 8.12 -32.98 -2.43
C SER A 106 8.26 -34.08 -3.49
N ILE A 107 8.97 -33.80 -4.59
CA ILE A 107 9.31 -34.70 -5.71
C ILE A 107 10.82 -34.84 -5.75
#